data_AF-A0A1B6H8S8-F1
#
_entry.id   AF-A0A1B6H8S8-F1
#
_cell.length_a   1.000
_cell.length_b   1.000
_cell.length_c   1.000
_cell.angle_alpha   90.00
_cell.angle_beta   90.00
_cell.angle_gamma   90.00
#
_symmetry.space_group_name_H-M   'P 1'
#
loop_
_entity.id
_entity.type
_entity.pdbx_description
1 polymer ?
#
loop_
_entity_poly.entity_id
_entity_poly.type
_entity_poly.pdbx_seq_one_letter_code
_entity_poly.pdbx_strand_id
1 'polypeptide(L)'
;STCRGCHETIMKGELRVAKMDFESDEGRRYGGVPLWHHTDCFVKLRSDLSFWECGSNIDGYSSLDSDNQQKLKSSLPPMKPCEGGDEADGASAPKKIKAEPQSDADKEKMKKQVQTLLKYTNFLKTLTRPQIAEIMEENKEQVMTQSNNIERITDAMAFGWPRDCKKCKS
;
A
#
# COMPACT_ATOMS: atom_id res chain seq x y z
N SER A 1 3.18 12.54 23.69
CA SER A 1 2.71 12.55 22.29
C SER A 1 1.25 12.94 22.28
N THR A 2 0.76 13.62 21.26
CA THR A 2 -0.67 14.00 21.18
C THR A 2 -1.40 13.01 20.28
N CYS A 3 -2.55 12.51 20.73
CA CYS A 3 -3.40 11.60 19.96
C CYS A 3 -4.07 12.37 18.82
N ARG A 4 -3.94 11.90 17.59
CA ARG A 4 -4.60 12.52 16.43
C ARG A 4 -6.11 12.25 16.36
N GLY A 5 -6.62 11.27 17.12
CA GLY A 5 -8.04 10.95 17.13
C GLY A 5 -8.89 11.76 18.12
N CYS A 6 -8.37 12.06 19.32
CA CYS A 6 -9.07 12.85 20.34
C CYS A 6 -8.38 14.17 20.69
N HIS A 7 -7.21 14.47 20.10
CA HIS A 7 -6.40 15.66 20.39
C HIS A 7 -5.91 15.79 21.84
N GLU A 8 -6.04 14.73 22.65
CA GLU A 8 -5.54 14.69 24.02
C GLU A 8 -4.09 14.18 24.10
N THR A 9 -3.44 14.45 25.23
CA THR A 9 -2.05 14.04 25.47
C THR A 9 -1.98 12.58 25.90
N ILE A 10 -1.22 11.77 25.17
CA ILE A 10 -0.90 10.39 25.50
C ILE A 10 0.16 10.37 26.60
N MET A 11 -0.13 9.71 27.72
CA MET A 11 0.75 9.66 28.89
C MET A 11 1.98 8.75 28.65
N LYS A 12 3.05 9.00 29.42
CA LYS A 12 4.28 8.21 29.35
C LYS A 12 4.02 6.82 29.95
N GLY A 13 4.36 5.77 29.20
CA GLY A 13 4.13 4.38 29.60
C GLY A 13 2.79 3.81 29.13
N GLU A 14 1.97 4.61 28.46
CA GLU A 14 0.71 4.15 27.87
C GLU A 14 0.92 3.57 26.46
N LEU A 15 0.21 2.48 26.17
CA LEU A 15 0.21 1.84 24.86
C LEU A 15 -0.40 2.75 23.80
N ARG A 16 0.37 2.99 22.72
CA ARG A 16 -0.01 3.87 21.62
C ARG A 16 0.35 3.24 20.28
N VAL A 17 -0.42 3.56 19.26
CA VAL A 17 -0.24 3.05 17.89
C VAL A 17 -0.02 4.25 16.97
N ALA A 18 0.83 4.11 15.95
CA ALA A 18 1.06 5.16 14.97
C ALA A 18 0.79 4.68 13.55
N LYS A 19 0.20 5.56 12.73
CA LYS A 19 0.23 5.44 11.27
C LYS A 19 1.38 6.30 10.75
N MET A 20 2.24 5.75 9.91
CA MET A 20 3.28 6.54 9.26
C MET A 20 2.66 7.41 8.16
N ASP A 21 2.98 8.69 8.17
CA ASP A 21 2.56 9.66 7.17
C ASP A 21 3.77 10.10 6.33
N PHE A 22 3.72 9.75 5.05
CA PHE A 22 4.74 10.10 4.06
C PHE A 22 4.30 11.24 3.14
N GLU A 23 3.04 11.68 3.21
CA GLU A 23 2.45 12.63 2.24
C GLU A 23 2.57 14.08 2.70
N SER A 24 2.48 14.34 4.01
CA SER A 24 2.67 15.68 4.57
C SER A 24 4.03 16.27 4.22
N ASP A 25 4.15 17.60 4.19
CA ASP A 25 5.42 18.29 3.88
C ASP A 25 6.55 17.88 4.85
N GLU A 26 6.21 17.60 6.10
CA GLU A 26 7.12 17.06 7.11
C GLU A 26 7.48 15.59 6.82
N GLY A 27 6.49 14.77 6.45
CA GLY A 27 6.67 13.38 6.04
C GLY A 27 7.62 13.26 4.84
N ARG A 28 7.45 14.10 3.82
CA ARG A 28 8.32 14.15 2.64
C ARG A 28 9.73 14.62 2.96
N ARG A 29 9.91 15.50 3.95
CA ARG A 29 11.24 15.98 4.38
C ARG A 29 12.02 14.97 5.22
N TYR A 30 11.33 14.23 6.09
CA TYR A 30 11.96 13.36 7.09
C TYR A 30 11.82 11.86 6.81
N GLY A 31 11.22 11.48 5.67
CA GLY A 31 11.04 10.08 5.30
C GLY A 31 9.95 9.37 6.12
N GLY A 32 8.88 10.08 6.44
CA GLY A 32 7.74 9.57 7.20
C GLY A 32 7.68 10.11 8.64
N VAL A 33 6.50 10.58 9.06
CA VAL A 33 6.26 11.04 10.43
C VAL A 33 5.21 10.16 11.11
N PRO A 34 5.44 9.67 12.34
CA PRO A 34 4.47 8.84 13.05
C PRO A 34 3.31 9.68 13.60
N LEU A 35 2.10 9.41 13.10
CA LEU A 35 0.85 9.95 13.62
C LEU A 35 0.35 9.10 14.78
N TRP A 36 0.66 9.52 16.01
CA TRP A 36 0.31 8.80 17.24
C TRP A 36 -1.19 8.85 17.57
N HIS A 37 -1.72 7.72 18.05
CA HIS A 37 -3.09 7.55 18.52
C HIS A 37 -3.10 6.74 19.82
N HIS A 38 -4.07 7.01 20.70
CA HIS A 38 -4.46 6.05 21.73
C HIS A 38 -4.94 4.75 21.06
N THR A 39 -4.76 3.61 21.73
CA THR A 39 -5.21 2.31 21.23
C THR A 39 -6.70 2.34 20.88
N ASP A 40 -7.54 2.90 21.75
CA ASP A 40 -8.99 2.98 21.53
C ASP A 40 -9.37 3.95 20.39
N CYS A 41 -8.63 5.06 20.26
CA CYS A 41 -8.82 6.00 19.15
C CYS A 41 -8.45 5.35 17.82
N PHE A 42 -7.37 4.56 17.79
CA PHE A 42 -6.94 3.82 16.61
C PHE A 42 -7.99 2.78 16.19
N VAL A 43 -8.57 2.05 17.14
CA VAL A 43 -9.65 1.08 16.87
C VAL A 43 -10.89 1.76 16.30
N LYS A 44 -11.27 2.93 16.83
CA LYS A 44 -12.42 3.71 16.32
C LYS A 44 -12.17 4.25 14.91
N LEU A 45 -10.95 4.72 14.65
CA LEU A 45 -10.53 5.31 13.37
C LEU A 45 -9.97 4.26 12.40
N ARG A 46 -10.13 2.97 12.69
CA ARG A 46 -9.52 1.88 11.93
C ARG A 46 -9.85 1.94 10.43
N SER A 47 -11.11 2.26 10.11
CA SER A 47 -11.56 2.45 8.72
C SER A 47 -10.91 3.67 8.06
N ASP A 48 -10.78 4.79 8.78
CA ASP A 48 -10.20 6.03 8.25
C ASP A 48 -8.69 5.91 8.07
N LEU A 49 -8.04 5.13 8.94
CA LEU A 49 -6.62 4.81 8.87
C LEU A 49 -6.31 3.70 7.86
N SER A 50 -7.33 3.11 7.22
CA SER A 50 -7.22 2.02 6.24
C SER A 50 -6.47 0.79 6.77
N PHE A 51 -6.64 0.47 8.06
CA PHE A 51 -5.97 -0.66 8.70
C PHE A 51 -6.90 -1.86 8.86
N TRP A 52 -6.75 -2.88 8.01
CA TRP A 52 -7.68 -4.03 7.95
C TRP A 52 -7.15 -5.28 8.66
N GLU A 53 -5.86 -5.31 8.95
CA GLU A 53 -5.17 -6.45 9.55
C GLU A 53 -5.36 -6.56 11.06
N CYS A 54 -4.85 -7.65 11.64
CA CYS A 54 -4.91 -7.88 13.09
C CYS A 54 -3.81 -7.11 13.84
N GLY A 55 -4.04 -6.84 15.12
CA GLY A 55 -3.07 -6.14 15.97
C GLY A 55 -1.70 -6.80 16.05
N SER A 56 -1.57 -8.09 15.72
CA SER A 56 -0.29 -8.81 15.68
C SER A 56 0.57 -8.52 14.43
N ASN A 57 0.00 -7.92 13.37
CA ASN A 57 0.77 -7.53 12.19
C ASN A 57 1.33 -6.10 12.27
N ILE A 58 1.19 -5.45 13.43
CA ILE A 58 1.72 -4.11 13.65
C ILE A 58 3.22 -4.21 13.98
N ASP A 59 4.02 -3.37 13.32
CA ASP A 59 5.45 -3.26 13.60
C ASP A 59 5.72 -2.93 15.06
N GLY A 60 6.61 -3.70 15.69
CA GLY A 60 6.95 -3.58 17.10
C GLY A 60 6.03 -4.33 18.06
N TYR A 61 5.01 -5.07 17.58
CA TYR A 61 4.14 -5.91 18.41
C TYR A 61 4.93 -6.89 19.28
N SER A 62 5.93 -7.58 18.70
CA SER A 62 6.77 -8.56 19.42
C SER A 62 7.64 -7.95 20.52
N SER A 63 7.85 -6.63 20.50
CA SER A 63 8.65 -5.91 21.50
C SER A 63 7.82 -5.42 22.69
N LEU A 64 6.49 -5.57 22.65
CA LEU A 64 5.59 -5.23 23.75
C LEU A 64 5.57 -6.34 24.81
N ASP A 65 5.20 -5.99 26.04
CA ASP A 65 4.89 -6.98 27.09
C ASP A 65 3.64 -7.80 26.76
N SER A 66 3.53 -8.98 27.36
CA SER A 66 2.46 -9.94 27.07
C SER A 66 1.05 -9.39 27.34
N ASP A 67 0.89 -8.50 28.32
CA ASP A 67 -0.40 -7.87 28.63
C ASP A 67 -0.82 -6.92 27.49
N ASN A 68 0.08 -6.03 27.07
CA ASN A 68 -0.15 -5.12 25.95
C ASN A 68 -0.32 -5.83 24.61
N GLN A 69 0.40 -6.94 24.37
CA GLN A 69 0.18 -7.80 23.21
C GLN A 69 -1.26 -8.35 23.18
N GLN A 70 -1.73 -8.90 24.30
CA GLN A 70 -3.08 -9.44 24.41
C GLN A 70 -4.14 -8.35 24.24
N LYS A 71 -3.92 -7.16 24.82
CA LYS A 71 -4.81 -6.00 24.68
C LYS A 71 -4.94 -5.56 23.21
N LEU A 72 -3.82 -5.42 22.50
CA LEU A 72 -3.81 -5.07 21.07
C LEU A 72 -4.53 -6.12 20.22
N LYS A 73 -4.25 -7.41 20.45
CA LYS A 73 -4.87 -8.50 19.70
C LYS A 73 -6.38 -8.60 19.95
N SER A 74 -6.82 -8.31 21.17
CA SER A 74 -8.24 -8.33 21.55
C SER A 74 -9.00 -7.12 21.00
N SER A 75 -8.39 -5.94 21.01
CA SER A 75 -8.99 -4.70 20.50
C SER A 75 -8.96 -4.60 18.97
N LEU A 76 -7.99 -5.27 18.31
CA LEU A 76 -7.84 -5.32 16.86
C LEU A 76 -7.93 -6.76 16.35
N PRO A 77 -9.11 -7.41 16.42
CA PRO A 77 -9.30 -8.69 15.78
C PRO A 77 -9.13 -8.56 14.26
N PRO A 78 -8.70 -9.63 13.56
CA PRO A 78 -8.74 -9.65 12.11
C PRO A 78 -10.19 -9.45 11.68
N MET A 79 -10.47 -8.36 10.96
CA MET A 79 -11.73 -8.25 10.26
C MET A 79 -11.68 -9.33 9.17
N LYS A 80 -12.58 -10.33 9.22
CA LYS A 80 -12.73 -11.28 8.11
C LYS A 80 -12.85 -10.46 6.83
N PRO A 81 -12.18 -10.83 5.73
CA PRO A 81 -12.50 -10.25 4.44
C PRO A 81 -14.00 -10.50 4.20
N CYS A 82 -14.81 -9.45 4.13
CA CYS A 82 -15.82 -9.50 3.08
C CYS A 82 -15.00 -9.65 1.81
N GLU A 83 -15.22 -10.74 1.06
CA GLU A 83 -14.45 -11.11 -0.11
C GLU A 83 -13.83 -9.90 -0.84
N GLY A 84 -12.50 -9.81 -0.83
CA GLY A 84 -11.73 -8.81 -1.55
C GLY A 84 -10.75 -8.02 -0.68
N GLY A 85 -9.46 -8.14 -1.01
CA GLY A 85 -8.47 -7.13 -0.67
C GLY A 85 -7.19 -7.67 -0.07
N ASP A 86 -6.27 -8.10 -0.94
CA ASP A 86 -4.83 -7.99 -0.71
C ASP A 86 -4.44 -6.50 -0.86
N GLU A 87 -3.56 -6.08 0.03
CA GLU A 87 -2.56 -5.01 -0.07
C GLU A 87 -2.95 -3.54 -0.32
N ALA A 88 -2.49 -2.73 0.64
CA ALA A 88 -1.59 -1.60 0.48
C ALA A 88 -1.72 -0.65 -0.74
N ASP A 89 -1.82 0.63 -0.34
CA ASP A 89 -1.22 1.81 -0.95
C ASP A 89 -1.97 2.58 -2.05
N GLY A 90 -2.00 3.91 -1.85
CA GLY A 90 -1.96 4.86 -2.96
C GLY A 90 -3.28 5.38 -3.54
N ALA A 91 -3.83 6.39 -2.87
CA ALA A 91 -4.41 7.60 -3.45
C ALA A 91 -5.69 7.55 -4.33
N SER A 92 -6.55 8.51 -4.00
CA SER A 92 -7.70 9.04 -4.75
C SER A 92 -8.95 8.19 -4.77
N ALA A 93 -9.93 8.61 -3.98
CA ALA A 93 -11.32 8.21 -4.16
C ALA A 93 -11.79 8.50 -5.59
N PRO A 94 -12.40 7.51 -6.28
CA PRO A 94 -13.61 7.76 -7.00
C PRO A 94 -14.76 7.13 -6.21
N LYS A 95 -15.84 7.90 -6.12
CA LYS A 95 -17.20 7.51 -5.76
C LYS A 95 -17.40 5.98 -5.80
N LYS A 96 -17.86 5.42 -4.68
CA LYS A 96 -18.43 4.06 -4.59
C LYS A 96 -19.28 3.78 -5.83
N ILE A 97 -18.67 3.14 -6.85
CA ILE A 97 -19.43 2.34 -7.79
C ILE A 97 -19.77 1.13 -6.95
N LYS A 98 -21.05 1.01 -6.61
CA LYS A 98 -21.67 -0.23 -6.18
C LYS A 98 -21.04 -1.32 -7.03
N ALA A 99 -20.25 -2.23 -6.46
CA ALA A 99 -19.73 -3.36 -7.19
C ALA A 99 -20.96 -4.10 -7.72
N GLU A 100 -21.27 -3.89 -9.00
CA GLU A 100 -22.18 -4.76 -9.70
C GLU A 100 -21.57 -6.16 -9.62
N PRO A 101 -22.38 -7.21 -9.46
CA PRO A 101 -21.86 -8.57 -9.53
C PRO A 101 -21.09 -8.70 -10.85
N GLN A 102 -19.76 -8.77 -10.77
CA GLN A 102 -18.92 -8.96 -11.94
C GLN A 102 -19.38 -10.25 -12.59
N SER A 103 -19.83 -10.13 -13.83
CA SER A 103 -20.26 -11.28 -14.60
C SER A 103 -19.14 -12.31 -14.67
N ASP A 104 -19.47 -13.60 -14.75
CA ASP A 104 -18.45 -14.64 -14.91
C ASP A 104 -17.54 -14.38 -16.11
N ALA A 105 -18.06 -13.68 -17.13
CA ALA A 105 -17.30 -13.21 -18.29
C ALA A 105 -16.23 -12.16 -17.93
N ASP A 106 -16.51 -11.22 -17.02
CA ASP A 106 -15.54 -10.20 -16.60
C ASP A 106 -14.46 -10.79 -15.69
N LYS A 107 -14.82 -11.77 -14.84
CA LYS A 107 -13.84 -12.55 -14.08
C LYS A 107 -12.90 -13.33 -14.99
N GLU A 108 -13.40 -13.91 -16.07
CA GLU A 108 -12.57 -14.63 -17.05
C GLU A 108 -11.63 -13.68 -17.80
N LYS A 109 -12.11 -12.51 -18.23
CA LYS A 109 -11.27 -11.48 -18.87
C LYS A 109 -10.16 -11.01 -17.94
N MET A 110 -10.48 -10.76 -16.66
CA MET A 110 -9.49 -10.39 -15.66
C MET A 110 -8.41 -11.47 -15.50
N LYS A 111 -8.82 -12.75 -15.39
CA LYS A 111 -7.86 -13.86 -15.31
C LYS A 111 -6.93 -13.92 -16.54
N LYS A 112 -7.48 -13.69 -17.74
CA LYS A 112 -6.70 -13.63 -18.98
C LYS A 112 -5.70 -12.46 -18.98
N GLN A 113 -6.11 -11.28 -18.50
CA GLN A 113 -5.22 -10.13 -18.36
C GLN A 113 -4.07 -10.43 -17.39
N VAL A 114 -4.38 -10.96 -16.21
CA VAL A 114 -3.36 -11.34 -15.21
C VAL A 114 -2.40 -12.39 -15.77
N GLN A 115 -2.92 -13.41 -16.46
CA GLN A 115 -2.07 -14.44 -17.06
C GLN A 115 -1.11 -13.86 -18.11
N THR A 116 -1.55 -12.87 -18.89
CA THR A 116 -0.70 -12.19 -19.88
C THR A 116 0.41 -11.39 -19.20
N LEU A 117 0.11 -10.60 -18.17
CA LEU A 117 1.11 -9.84 -17.42
C LEU A 117 2.16 -10.78 -16.80
N LEU A 118 1.72 -11.88 -16.18
CA LEU A 118 2.63 -12.87 -15.60
C LEU A 118 3.57 -13.50 -16.63
N LYS A 119 3.11 -13.74 -17.86
CA LYS A 119 3.97 -14.26 -18.94
C LYS A 119 5.10 -13.28 -19.26
N TYR A 120 4.79 -11.99 -19.42
CA TYR A 120 5.79 -10.96 -19.69
C TYR A 120 6.75 -10.78 -18.52
N THR A 121 6.24 -10.71 -17.28
CA THR A 121 7.07 -10.61 -16.09
C THR A 121 8.04 -11.79 -15.97
N ASN A 122 7.57 -13.02 -16.19
CA ASN A 122 8.43 -14.20 -16.11
C ASN A 122 9.52 -14.18 -17.18
N PHE A 123 9.21 -13.71 -18.40
CA PHE A 123 10.21 -13.53 -19.45
C PHE A 123 11.25 -12.48 -19.06
N LEU A 124 10.82 -11.30 -18.61
CA LEU A 124 11.72 -10.21 -18.21
C LEU A 124 12.60 -10.57 -17.02
N LYS A 125 12.11 -11.42 -16.09
CA LYS A 125 12.90 -11.97 -14.98
C LYS A 125 14.06 -12.86 -15.44
N THR A 126 14.06 -13.36 -16.67
CA THR A 126 15.20 -14.10 -17.23
C THR A 126 16.31 -13.19 -17.73
N LEU A 127 16.04 -11.90 -17.92
CA LEU A 127 16.99 -10.91 -18.42
C LEU A 127 17.85 -10.35 -17.28
N THR A 128 19.06 -9.92 -17.64
CA THR A 128 19.99 -9.29 -16.71
C THR A 128 19.65 -7.81 -16.49
N ARG A 129 20.11 -7.24 -15.37
CA ARG A 129 19.90 -5.81 -15.07
C ARG A 129 20.36 -4.86 -16.18
N PRO A 130 21.53 -5.06 -16.84
CA PRO A 130 21.94 -4.23 -17.97
C PRO A 130 20.98 -4.30 -19.15
N GLN A 131 20.45 -5.49 -19.48
CA GLN A 131 19.48 -5.66 -20.57
C GLN A 131 18.16 -4.97 -20.25
N ILE A 132 17.71 -5.04 -19.00
CA ILE A 132 16.53 -4.30 -18.54
C ILE A 132 16.75 -2.79 -18.63
N ALA A 133 17.94 -2.30 -18.31
CA ALA A 133 18.29 -0.88 -18.45
C ALA A 133 18.29 -0.44 -19.92
N GLU A 134 18.88 -1.23 -20.82
CA GLU A 134 18.92 -0.97 -22.27
C GLU A 134 17.51 -0.84 -22.85
N ILE A 135 16.59 -1.75 -22.49
CA ILE A 135 15.18 -1.67 -22.92
C ILE A 135 14.54 -0.35 -22.49
N MET A 136 14.79 0.12 -21.27
CA MET A 136 14.21 1.39 -20.82
C MET A 136 14.83 2.59 -21.55
N GLU A 137 16.14 2.59 -21.76
CA GLU A 137 16.84 3.66 -22.46
C GLU A 137 16.39 3.79 -23.92
N GLU A 138 16.19 2.67 -24.63
CA GLU A 138 15.64 2.68 -26.00
C GLU A 138 14.24 3.31 -26.07
N ASN A 139 13.45 3.12 -25.03
CA ASN A 139 12.10 3.69 -24.92
C ASN A 139 12.09 5.12 -24.34
N LYS A 140 13.27 5.73 -24.15
CA LYS A 140 13.46 7.08 -23.56
C LYS A 140 12.91 7.21 -22.15
N GLU A 141 12.94 6.12 -21.41
CA GLU A 141 12.37 6.00 -20.08
C GLU A 141 13.48 5.94 -19.02
N GLN A 142 13.26 6.59 -17.89
CA GLN A 142 14.28 6.65 -16.83
C GLN A 142 14.42 5.28 -16.15
N VAL A 143 15.64 4.73 -16.17
CA VAL A 143 16.02 3.56 -15.36
C VAL A 143 16.04 3.98 -13.89
N MET A 144 15.18 3.37 -13.09
CA MET A 144 15.10 3.66 -11.66
C MET A 144 15.97 2.68 -10.87
N THR A 145 16.72 3.18 -9.89
CA THR A 145 17.64 2.36 -9.07
C THR A 145 16.92 1.50 -8.03
N GLN A 146 15.76 1.96 -7.54
CA GLN A 146 15.02 1.35 -6.43
C GLN A 146 13.62 0.83 -6.82
N SER A 147 13.13 1.12 -8.02
CA SER A 147 11.81 0.63 -8.46
C SER A 147 11.95 -0.63 -9.32
N ASN A 148 10.86 -1.39 -9.41
CA ASN A 148 10.85 -2.62 -10.18
C ASN A 148 10.65 -2.32 -11.68
N ASN A 149 11.75 -1.99 -12.36
CA ASN A 149 11.78 -1.73 -13.81
C ASN A 149 11.09 -2.83 -14.64
N ILE A 150 11.09 -4.09 -14.16
CA ILE A 150 10.42 -5.22 -14.81
C ILE A 150 8.91 -5.03 -14.88
N GLU A 151 8.29 -4.51 -13.82
CA GLU A 151 6.83 -4.30 -13.76
C GLU A 151 6.42 -3.16 -14.70
N ARG A 152 7.22 -2.09 -14.76
CA ARG A 152 7.01 -0.98 -15.70
C ARG A 152 7.10 -1.45 -17.15
N ILE A 153 8.11 -2.25 -17.48
CA ILE A 153 8.24 -2.82 -18.83
C ILE A 153 7.11 -3.80 -19.12
N THR A 154 6.70 -4.62 -18.14
CA THR A 154 5.57 -5.55 -18.28
C THR A 154 4.28 -4.79 -18.63
N ASP A 155 3.99 -3.71 -17.90
CA ASP A 155 2.83 -2.86 -18.14
C ASP A 155 2.91 -2.19 -19.51
N ALA A 156 4.07 -1.61 -19.85
CA ALA A 156 4.31 -0.99 -21.15
C ALA A 156 4.20 -1.98 -22.32
N MET A 157 4.61 -3.24 -22.16
CA MET A 157 4.43 -4.28 -23.17
C MET A 157 2.96 -4.66 -23.38
N ALA A 158 2.14 -4.60 -22.33
CA ALA A 158 0.73 -4.95 -22.40
C ALA A 158 -0.17 -3.79 -22.89
N PHE A 159 0.15 -2.55 -22.52
CA PHE A 159 -0.73 -1.39 -22.72
C PHE A 159 -0.08 -0.23 -23.49
N GLY A 160 1.24 -0.26 -23.65
CA GLY A 160 2.04 0.84 -24.20
C GLY A 160 2.60 1.75 -23.11
N TRP A 161 3.64 2.52 -23.44
CA TRP A 161 4.24 3.47 -22.52
C TRP A 161 3.29 4.62 -22.16
N PRO A 162 3.24 5.03 -20.88
CA PRO A 162 2.42 6.14 -20.45
C PRO A 162 2.86 7.43 -21.15
N ARG A 163 1.89 8.29 -21.49
CA ARG A 163 2.18 9.62 -22.02
C ARG A 163 2.51 10.58 -20.88
N ASP A 164 3.36 11.56 -21.17
CA ASP A 164 3.70 12.64 -20.26
C ASP A 164 2.45 13.27 -19.63
N CYS A 165 2.55 13.56 -18.33
CA CYS A 165 1.45 14.18 -17.63
C CYS A 165 1.21 15.59 -18.18
N LYS A 166 -0.05 15.90 -18.56
CA LYS A 166 -0.45 17.21 -19.09
C LYS A 166 -0.18 18.39 -18.14
N LYS A 167 -0.10 18.14 -16.83
CA LYS A 167 0.14 19.16 -15.80
C LYS A 167 1.62 19.29 -15.43
N CYS A 168 2.32 18.16 -15.33
CA CYS A 168 3.68 18.10 -14.82
C CYS A 168 4.74 18.19 -15.92
N LYS A 169 4.40 17.85 -17.19
CA LYS A 169 5.32 17.75 -18.34
C LYS A 169 6.65 17.07 -18.00
N SER A 170 6.55 16.01 -17.21
CA SER A 170 7.61 15.08 -16.88
C SER A 170 7.05 13.67 -16.96
#